data_AF-A0A519RS53-F1
#
_entry.id   AF-A0A519RS53-F1
#
_cell.length_a   1.000
_cell.length_b   1.000
_cell.length_c   1.000
_cell.angle_alpha   90.00
_cell.angle_beta   90.00
_cell.angle_gamma   90.00
#
_symmetry.space_group_name_H-M   'P 1'
#
loop_
_entity.id
_entity.type
_entity.pdbx_description
1 polymer ?
#
loop_
_entity_poly.entity_id
_entity_poly.type
_entity_poly.pdbx_seq_one_letter_code
_entity_poly.pdbx_strand_id
1 'polypeptide(L)'
;GYQTTLFADKTNLYTIDVFSNPPLKKIEVPGLNVAKVESLHNNWLTDKSKIYFDDWGKIRVCTEIDAASFVVLNYTVAKDKNRVYYISRDLKTDKNEATEKADYAVLDGADAPSFEMINNKEYRDKNKTWTIAREGERVESNSPEGKIK
;
A
#
# COMPACT_ATOMS: atom_id res chain seq x y z
N GLY A 1 -14.66 -5.45 -2.64
CA GLY A 1 -13.24 -5.40 -3.01
C GLY A 1 -12.77 -6.82 -3.17
N TYR A 2 -12.34 -7.21 -4.37
CA TYR A 2 -11.86 -8.56 -4.62
C TYR A 2 -10.48 -8.70 -3.97
N GLN A 3 -10.41 -9.38 -2.82
CA GLN A 3 -9.14 -9.81 -2.25
C GLN A 3 -8.43 -10.70 -3.26
N THR A 4 -7.15 -10.47 -3.50
CA THR A 4 -6.33 -11.45 -4.19
C THR A 4 -6.24 -12.71 -3.31
N THR A 5 -6.81 -13.80 -3.79
CA THR A 5 -6.81 -15.09 -3.11
C THR A 5 -5.46 -15.77 -3.34
N LEU A 6 -4.43 -15.26 -2.68
CA LEU A 6 -3.10 -15.86 -2.64
C LEU A 6 -3.07 -16.98 -1.61
N PHE A 7 -2.54 -18.13 -2.01
CA PHE A 7 -2.39 -19.30 -1.14
C PHE A 7 -0.95 -19.77 -1.20
N ALA A 8 -0.36 -20.08 -0.04
CA ALA A 8 0.97 -20.65 0.04
C ALA A 8 0.92 -22.03 0.68
N ASP A 9 1.69 -22.97 0.15
CA ASP A 9 2.18 -24.12 0.91
C ASP A 9 3.58 -23.80 1.46
N LYS A 10 4.33 -24.79 1.99
CA LYS A 10 5.69 -24.54 2.52
C LYS A 10 6.72 -24.13 1.46
N THR A 11 6.42 -24.35 0.18
CA THR A 11 7.38 -24.30 -0.95
C THR A 11 6.86 -23.52 -2.16
N ASN A 12 5.55 -23.43 -2.34
CA ASN A 12 4.94 -22.84 -3.52
C ASN A 12 3.89 -21.81 -3.13
N LEU A 13 3.80 -20.76 -3.94
CA LEU A 13 2.74 -19.77 -3.90
C LEU A 13 1.80 -20.01 -5.08
N TYR A 14 0.51 -19.78 -4.86
CA TYR A 14 -0.55 -20.00 -5.83
C TYR A 14 -1.50 -18.81 -5.86
N THR A 15 -2.08 -18.59 -7.04
CA THR A 15 -3.25 -17.74 -7.24
C THR A 15 -4.41 -18.60 -7.73
N ILE A 16 -5.63 -18.22 -7.33
CA ILE A 16 -6.86 -18.81 -7.87
C ILE A 16 -7.46 -17.83 -8.88
N ASP A 17 -7.49 -18.23 -10.14
CA ASP A 17 -8.18 -17.56 -11.22
C ASP A 17 -9.36 -18.44 -11.64
N VAL A 18 -10.53 -18.14 -11.08
CA VAL A 18 -11.78 -18.93 -11.26
C VAL A 18 -12.27 -18.96 -12.71
N PHE A 19 -11.75 -18.09 -13.58
CA PHE A 19 -12.08 -18.05 -15.00
C PHE A 19 -11.12 -18.88 -15.86
N SER A 20 -10.06 -19.43 -15.26
CA SER A 20 -9.06 -20.23 -15.97
C SER A 20 -9.19 -21.74 -15.71
N ASN A 21 -8.62 -22.54 -16.62
CA ASN A 21 -8.54 -23.99 -16.50
C ASN A 21 -7.09 -24.46 -16.71
N PRO A 22 -6.40 -25.03 -15.69
CA PRO A 22 -6.89 -25.21 -14.32
C PRO A 22 -6.99 -23.86 -13.56
N PRO A 23 -7.92 -23.74 -12.59
CA PRO A 23 -8.15 -22.48 -11.87
C PRO A 23 -7.05 -22.14 -10.86
N LEU A 24 -6.34 -23.15 -10.34
CA LEU A 24 -5.20 -22.97 -9.46
C LEU A 24 -3.94 -22.84 -10.31
N LYS A 25 -3.25 -21.70 -10.20
CA LYS A 25 -1.99 -21.44 -10.90
C LYS A 25 -0.87 -21.25 -9.89
N LYS A 26 0.18 -22.06 -10.00
CA LYS A 26 1.43 -21.82 -9.28
C LYS A 26 2.08 -20.54 -9.82
N ILE A 27 2.54 -19.68 -8.92
CA ILE A 27 3.28 -18.47 -9.25
C ILE A 27 4.69 -18.54 -8.65
N GLU A 28 5.65 -18.03 -9.40
CA GLU A 28 7.04 -17.93 -8.98
C GLU A 28 7.41 -16.47 -8.79
N VAL A 29 7.86 -16.13 -7.59
CA VAL A 29 8.28 -14.78 -7.23
C VAL A 29 9.77 -14.83 -6.91
N PRO A 30 10.63 -14.22 -7.75
CA PRO A 30 12.07 -14.27 -7.56
C PRO A 30 12.50 -13.81 -6.16
N GLY A 31 13.23 -14.68 -5.46
CA GLY A 31 13.79 -14.37 -4.14
C GLY A 31 12.79 -14.33 -2.99
N LEU A 32 11.53 -14.74 -3.21
CA LEU A 32 10.51 -14.91 -2.16
C LEU A 32 10.78 -16.16 -1.32
N ASN A 33 10.85 -15.97 -0.01
CA ASN A 33 10.80 -17.09 0.93
C ASN A 33 9.35 -17.46 1.25
N VAL A 34 8.79 -18.39 0.46
CA VAL A 34 7.38 -18.83 0.58
C VAL A 34 7.05 -19.33 1.99
N ALA A 35 7.98 -20.00 2.67
CA ALA A 35 7.74 -20.52 4.03
C ALA A 35 7.53 -19.42 5.08
N LYS A 36 7.84 -18.16 4.76
CA LYS A 36 7.71 -17.00 5.65
C LYS A 36 6.80 -15.90 5.09
N VAL A 37 6.11 -16.16 3.99
CA VAL A 37 5.27 -15.16 3.35
C VAL A 37 4.07 -14.81 4.24
N GLU A 38 3.84 -13.53 4.41
CA GLU A 38 2.74 -12.96 5.18
C GLU A 38 2.08 -11.84 4.36
N SER A 39 0.76 -11.84 4.31
CA SER A 39 -0.03 -10.77 3.68
C SER A 39 -0.23 -9.63 4.67
N LEU A 40 0.18 -8.41 4.29
CA LEU A 40 0.16 -7.22 5.16
C LEU A 40 -1.05 -6.30 4.93
N HIS A 41 -2.01 -6.69 4.08
CA HIS A 41 -3.14 -5.91 3.54
C HIS A 41 -2.82 -5.10 2.27
N ASN A 42 -3.87 -4.83 1.48
CA ASN A 42 -3.89 -3.98 0.28
C ASN A 42 -2.71 -4.21 -0.64
N ASN A 43 -2.58 -5.47 -1.06
CA ASN A 43 -1.63 -5.89 -2.06
C ASN A 43 -0.17 -5.90 -1.57
N TRP A 44 0.08 -5.58 -0.30
CA TRP A 44 1.41 -5.73 0.30
C TRP A 44 1.61 -7.13 0.87
N LEU A 45 2.78 -7.71 0.60
CA LEU A 45 3.26 -8.94 1.20
C LEU A 45 4.68 -8.76 1.72
N THR A 46 5.06 -9.57 2.69
CA THR A 46 6.43 -9.64 3.20
C THR A 46 6.85 -11.09 3.38
N ASP A 47 8.15 -11.35 3.26
CA ASP A 47 8.77 -12.58 3.76
C ASP A 47 9.66 -12.34 4.99
N LYS A 48 9.44 -11.20 5.65
CA LYS A 48 10.22 -10.59 6.76
C LYS A 48 11.53 -9.96 6.33
N SER A 49 12.05 -10.26 5.14
CA SER A 49 13.28 -9.67 4.62
C SER A 49 13.06 -8.65 3.52
N LYS A 50 11.98 -8.80 2.76
CA LYS A 50 11.64 -7.97 1.60
C LYS A 50 10.14 -7.68 1.60
N ILE A 51 9.79 -6.56 0.97
CA ILE A 51 8.40 -6.21 0.66
C ILE A 51 8.11 -6.57 -0.80
N TYR A 52 6.89 -7.03 -1.02
CA TYR A 52 6.36 -7.33 -2.34
C TYR A 52 5.03 -6.61 -2.52
N PHE A 53 4.73 -6.29 -3.78
CA PHE A 53 3.44 -5.70 -4.16
C PHE A 53 2.76 -6.60 -5.19
N ASP A 54 1.49 -6.90 -4.92
CA ASP A 54 0.63 -7.75 -5.72
C ASP A 54 -0.25 -6.93 -6.67
N ASP A 55 0.12 -6.83 -7.94
CA ASP A 55 -0.79 -6.31 -8.96
C ASP A 55 -1.64 -7.46 -9.54
N TRP A 56 -2.68 -7.85 -8.80
CA TRP A 56 -3.72 -8.78 -9.26
C TRP A 56 -3.15 -10.14 -9.72
N GLY A 57 -2.29 -10.72 -8.90
CA GLY A 57 -1.56 -11.96 -9.16
C GLY A 57 -0.20 -11.74 -9.80
N LYS A 58 0.14 -10.52 -10.23
CA LYS A 58 1.49 -10.14 -10.66
C LYS A 58 2.26 -9.57 -9.49
N ILE A 59 2.84 -10.47 -8.69
CA ILE A 59 3.63 -10.10 -7.53
C ILE A 59 5.04 -9.73 -7.96
N ARG A 60 5.52 -8.56 -7.52
CA ARG A 60 6.90 -8.12 -7.71
C ARG A 60 7.54 -7.76 -6.38
N VAL A 61 8.86 -7.95 -6.31
CA VAL A 61 9.66 -7.45 -5.19
C VAL A 61 9.80 -5.92 -5.28
N CYS A 62 9.75 -5.25 -4.13
CA CYS A 62 9.98 -3.81 -3.98
C CYS A 62 11.33 -3.62 -3.27
N THR A 63 12.42 -3.69 -4.05
CA THR A 63 13.80 -3.64 -3.54
C THR A 63 14.20 -2.30 -2.92
N GLU A 64 13.45 -1.25 -3.24
CA GLU A 64 13.61 0.11 -2.75
C GLU A 64 13.01 0.33 -1.36
N ILE A 65 12.15 -0.58 -0.89
CA ILE A 65 11.44 -0.47 0.38
C ILE A 65 12.24 -1.12 1.50
N ASP A 66 12.41 -0.39 2.60
CA ASP A 66 13.05 -0.94 3.80
C ASP A 66 12.07 -1.85 4.56
N ALA A 67 12.18 -3.16 4.35
CA ALA A 67 11.27 -4.15 4.93
C ALA A 67 11.26 -4.16 6.46
N ALA A 68 12.39 -3.81 7.10
CA ALA A 68 12.51 -3.82 8.56
C ALA A 68 11.70 -2.70 9.24
N SER A 69 11.43 -1.61 8.54
CA SER A 69 10.66 -0.46 9.03
C SER A 69 9.33 -0.26 8.31
N PHE A 70 8.96 -1.18 7.42
CA PHE A 70 7.73 -1.07 6.65
C PHE A 70 6.48 -1.27 7.52
N VAL A 71 5.55 -0.34 7.42
CA VAL A 71 4.29 -0.32 8.16
C VAL A 71 3.16 0.08 7.21
N VAL A 72 2.10 -0.73 7.16
CA VAL A 72 0.84 -0.38 6.51
C VAL A 72 0.01 0.45 7.49
N LEU A 73 -0.31 1.69 7.12
CA LEU A 73 -1.06 2.62 7.99
C LEU A 73 -2.57 2.39 7.87
N ASN A 74 -3.06 2.15 6.65
CA ASN A 74 -4.46 1.84 6.39
C ASN A 74 -4.67 1.17 5.01
N TYR A 75 -5.91 1.23 4.50
CA TYR A 75 -6.31 0.65 3.22
C TYR A 75 -5.51 1.13 2.01
N THR A 76 -4.89 2.29 2.09
CA THR A 76 -4.31 2.97 0.94
C THR A 76 -2.92 3.53 1.16
N VAL A 77 -2.46 3.64 2.42
CA VAL A 77 -1.19 4.29 2.75
C VAL A 77 -0.31 3.34 3.57
N ALA A 78 0.96 3.32 3.21
CA ALA A 78 2.02 2.61 3.92
C ALA A 78 3.27 3.49 3.98
N LYS A 79 4.24 3.14 4.84
CA LYS A 79 5.52 3.84 4.91
C LYS A 79 6.64 2.90 5.29
N ASP A 80 7.87 3.28 4.98
CA ASP A 80 9.07 2.79 5.65
C ASP A 80 9.79 3.95 6.36
N LYS A 81 10.99 3.73 6.90
CA LYS A 81 11.75 4.79 7.58
C LYS A 81 12.17 5.95 6.67
N ASN A 82 12.18 5.77 5.35
CA ASN A 82 12.68 6.71 4.37
C ASN A 82 11.56 7.41 3.58
N ARG A 83 10.46 6.72 3.27
CA ARG A 83 9.42 7.16 2.33
C ARG A 83 8.02 6.79 2.79
N VAL A 84 7.05 7.56 2.30
CA VAL A 84 5.61 7.28 2.44
C VAL A 84 5.07 6.90 1.06
N TYR A 85 4.22 5.89 1.03
CA TYR A 85 3.64 5.29 -0.18
C TYR A 85 2.11 5.35 -0.11
N TYR A 86 1.46 5.62 -1.24
CA TYR A 86 0.01 5.50 -1.36
C TYR A 86 -0.37 4.69 -2.61
N ILE A 87 -1.40 3.85 -2.50
CA ILE A 87 -1.92 3.07 -3.62
C ILE A 87 -2.53 4.01 -4.64
N SER A 88 -2.02 3.95 -5.86
CA SER A 88 -2.23 4.94 -6.90
C SER A 88 -3.58 4.71 -7.60
N ARG A 89 -3.95 3.45 -7.88
CA ARG A 89 -5.25 3.13 -8.48
C ARG A 89 -6.35 3.64 -7.53
N ASP A 90 -7.01 4.72 -7.96
CA ASP A 90 -8.09 5.47 -7.31
C ASP A 90 -7.72 6.69 -6.45
N LEU A 91 -6.44 6.99 -6.16
CA LEU A 91 -6.09 8.11 -5.26
C LEU A 91 -5.22 9.18 -5.94
N LYS A 92 -5.51 10.44 -5.64
CA LYS A 92 -4.67 11.58 -5.98
C LYS A 92 -4.15 12.26 -4.70
N THR A 93 -3.05 12.98 -4.85
CA THR A 93 -2.52 13.90 -3.84
C THR A 93 -2.40 15.28 -4.47
N ASP A 94 -2.24 16.34 -3.67
CA ASP A 94 -2.19 17.74 -4.13
C ASP A 94 -1.11 18.05 -5.19
N LYS A 95 -0.20 17.10 -5.49
CA LYS A 95 0.94 17.34 -6.38
C LYS A 95 1.29 16.25 -7.39
N ASN A 96 0.75 15.03 -7.30
CA ASN A 96 1.06 13.96 -8.24
C ASN A 96 -0.16 13.08 -8.55
N GLU A 97 -0.39 12.83 -9.84
CA GLU A 97 -1.35 11.83 -10.29
C GLU A 97 -0.75 10.44 -10.11
N ALA A 98 -1.56 9.55 -9.55
CA ALA A 98 -1.34 8.14 -9.68
C ALA A 98 -1.32 7.72 -11.15
N THR A 99 -0.21 7.15 -11.63
CA THR A 99 -0.16 6.59 -12.98
C THR A 99 -1.23 5.51 -13.15
N GLU A 100 -1.80 5.37 -14.35
CA GLU A 100 -2.93 4.46 -14.69
C GLU A 100 -2.71 2.95 -14.39
N LYS A 101 -1.50 2.54 -13.99
CA LYS A 101 -1.20 1.17 -13.57
C LYS A 101 -1.60 0.97 -12.11
N ALA A 102 -2.08 -0.24 -11.75
CA ALA A 102 -2.26 -0.59 -10.33
C ALA A 102 -0.89 -0.65 -9.67
N ASP A 103 -0.50 0.47 -9.09
CA ASP A 103 0.77 0.62 -8.44
C ASP A 103 0.58 1.40 -7.13
N TYR A 104 1.70 1.67 -6.47
CA TYR A 104 1.80 2.68 -5.44
C TYR A 104 2.69 3.81 -5.94
N ALA A 105 2.47 5.00 -5.38
CA ALA A 105 3.28 6.18 -5.62
C ALA A 105 3.96 6.61 -4.33
N VAL A 106 5.12 7.27 -4.47
CA VAL A 106 5.81 7.91 -3.35
C VAL A 106 5.17 9.28 -3.10
N LEU A 107 4.90 9.58 -1.84
CA LEU A 107 4.46 10.90 -1.43
C LEU A 107 5.66 11.84 -1.32
N ASP A 108 5.99 12.52 -2.42
CA ASP A 108 7.18 13.36 -2.51
C ASP A 108 7.16 14.52 -1.51
N GLY A 109 8.24 14.65 -0.75
CA GLY A 109 8.43 15.67 0.28
C GLY A 109 7.83 15.32 1.65
N ALA A 110 7.22 14.14 1.80
CA ALA A 110 6.79 13.64 3.10
C ALA A 110 7.99 13.26 3.98
N ASP A 111 7.95 13.69 5.23
CA ASP A 111 8.90 13.22 6.24
C ASP A 111 8.39 11.91 6.85
N ALA A 112 8.83 10.79 6.27
CA ALA A 112 8.38 9.46 6.67
C ALA A 112 8.55 9.14 8.17
N PRO A 113 9.66 9.53 8.85
CA PRO A 113 9.82 9.28 10.28
C PRO A 113 8.70 9.90 11.14
N SER A 114 8.29 11.14 10.85
CA SER A 114 7.23 11.84 11.58
C SER A 114 5.82 11.71 10.97
N PHE A 115 5.69 10.93 9.88
CA PHE A 115 4.41 10.78 9.20
C PHE A 115 3.42 9.95 10.02
N GLU A 116 2.26 10.53 10.31
CA GLU A 116 1.19 9.98 11.14
C GLU A 116 -0.17 10.14 10.47
N MET A 117 -1.03 9.14 10.64
CA MET A 117 -2.42 9.18 10.21
C MET A 117 -3.27 9.92 11.24
N ILE A 118 -4.02 10.94 10.81
CA ILE A 118 -5.01 11.63 11.65
C ILE A 118 -6.36 10.92 11.49
N ASN A 119 -6.76 10.67 10.25
CA ASN A 119 -7.94 9.89 9.89
C ASN A 119 -7.71 9.19 8.54
N ASN A 120 -8.73 8.55 7.97
CA ASN A 120 -8.58 7.77 6.74
C ASN A 120 -8.12 8.58 5.50
N LYS A 121 -8.19 9.91 5.53
CA LYS A 121 -7.84 10.80 4.41
C LYS A 121 -6.83 11.88 4.75
N GLU A 122 -6.70 12.23 6.03
CA GLU A 122 -5.79 13.26 6.51
C GLU A 122 -4.63 12.66 7.29
N TYR A 123 -3.45 13.18 7.00
CA TYR A 123 -2.18 12.78 7.58
C TYR A 123 -1.38 14.04 7.92
N ARG A 124 -0.36 13.87 8.75
CA ARG A 124 0.62 14.94 9.01
C ARG A 124 2.00 14.37 9.07
N ASP A 125 2.96 15.21 8.76
CA ASP A 125 4.34 15.06 9.20
C ASP A 125 4.77 16.30 9.97
N LYS A 126 6.03 16.36 10.39
CA LYS A 126 6.60 17.50 11.13
C LYS A 126 6.55 18.82 10.36
N ASN A 127 6.38 18.80 9.03
CA ASN A 127 6.43 19.96 8.17
C ASN A 127 5.02 20.48 7.84
N LYS A 128 4.07 19.58 7.55
CA LYS A 128 2.71 19.95 7.10
C LYS A 128 1.70 18.81 7.22
N THR A 129 0.45 19.14 6.91
CA THR A 129 -0.63 18.17 6.69
C THR A 129 -0.71 17.73 5.23
N TRP A 130 -1.24 16.53 5.02
CA TRP A 130 -1.43 15.91 3.72
C TRP A 130 -2.84 15.36 3.62
N THR A 131 -3.43 15.51 2.44
CA THR A 131 -4.68 14.83 2.08
C THR A 131 -4.37 13.79 1.01
N ILE A 132 -4.80 12.55 1.25
CA ILE A 132 -4.71 11.45 0.30
C ILE A 132 -6.13 10.88 0.14
N ALA A 133 -6.78 11.21 -0.98
CA ALA A 133 -8.18 10.89 -1.23
C ALA A 133 -8.45 10.67 -2.73
N ARG A 134 -9.61 10.11 -3.05
CA ARG A 134 -10.05 9.99 -4.44
C ARG A 134 -10.46 11.37 -4.97
N GLU A 135 -10.27 11.59 -6.27
CA GLU A 135 -10.70 12.83 -6.92
C GLU A 135 -12.22 13.05 -6.74
N GLY A 136 -12.60 14.23 -6.24
CA GLY A 136 -14.01 14.59 -5.98
C GLY A 136 -14.56 14.17 -4.62
N GLU A 137 -13.81 13.44 -3.79
CA GLU A 137 -14.23 13.20 -2.40
C GLU A 137 -14.05 14.45 -1.55
N ARG A 138 -15.14 14.93 -0.93
CA ARG A 138 -15.06 16.00 0.08
C ARG A 138 -14.18 15.54 1.24
N VAL A 139 -13.15 16.31 1.53
CA VAL A 139 -12.44 16.25 2.81
C VAL A 139 -13.33 17.03 3.78
N GLU A 140 -14.01 16.34 4.69
CA GLU A 140 -14.68 17.02 5.79
C GLU A 140 -13.59 17.58 6.69
N SER A 141 -13.26 18.85 6.48
CA SER A 141 -12.41 19.58 7.40
C SER A 141 -13.15 19.64 8.74
N ASN A 142 -12.74 18.84 9.71
CA ASN A 142 -13.05 19.13 11.11
C ASN A 142 -12.26 20.38 11.50
N SER A 143 -12.74 21.54 11.05
CA SER A 143 -12.36 22.82 11.66
C SER A 143 -12.70 22.70 13.14
N PRO A 144 -11.76 22.96 14.07
CA PRO A 144 -12.13 23.15 15.46
C PRO A 144 -13.12 24.31 15.46
N GLU A 145 -14.36 24.05 15.88
CA GLU A 145 -15.40 25.05 15.98
C GLU A 145 -14.82 26.30 16.63
N GLY A 146 -14.92 27.41 15.90
CA GLY A 146 -14.45 28.70 16.36
C GLY A 146 -15.04 28.97 17.74
N LYS A 147 -14.18 29.20 18.72
CA LYS A 147 -14.59 29.86 19.96
C LYS A 147 -15.03 31.27 19.58
N ILE A 148 -16.33 31.44 19.40
CA ILE A 148 -16.97 32.75 19.39
C ILE A 148 -16.77 33.32 20.79
N LYS A 149 -16.09 34.47 20.87
CA LYS A 149 -16.08 35.35 22.05
C LYS A 149 -17.34 36.19 22.04
#